data_AF-A0A139MKB5-F1
#
_entry.id   AF-A0A139MKB5-F1
#
_cell.length_a   1.000
_cell.length_b   1.000
_cell.length_c   1.000
_cell.angle_alpha   90.00
_cell.angle_beta   90.00
_cell.angle_gamma   90.00
#
_symmetry.space_group_name_H-M   'P 1'
#
loop_
_entity.id
_entity.type
_entity.pdbx_description
1 polymer ?
#
loop_
_entity_poly.entity_id
_entity_poly.type
_entity_poly.pdbx_seq_one_letter_code
_entity_poly.pdbx_strand_id
1 'polypeptide(L)' 'MSAVPIPDPILERKKVLKVYDPDQHDYSVDAPQMVEIRPGHYVWANKAEAEKYKREFK' A
#
# COMPACT_ATOMS: atom_id res chain seq x y z
N MET A 1 -6.59 13.56 11.28
CA MET A 1 -6.40 13.73 9.82
C MET A 1 -7.62 14.44 9.27
N SER A 2 -7.57 15.77 9.13
CA SER A 2 -8.64 16.49 8.41
C SER A 2 -8.34 16.46 6.93
N ALA A 3 -8.96 15.53 6.20
CA ALA A 3 -9.00 15.59 4.75
C ALA A 3 -10.00 16.69 4.36
N VAL A 4 -9.56 17.96 4.36
CA VAL A 4 -10.34 19.06 3.81
C VAL A 4 -10.12 19.04 2.30
N PRO A 5 -11.11 18.66 1.48
CA PRO A 5 -10.97 18.69 0.03
C PRO A 5 -10.81 20.15 -0.40
N ILE A 6 -9.71 20.46 -1.09
CA ILE A 6 -9.50 21.77 -1.70
C ILE A 6 -10.19 21.75 -3.06
N PRO A 7 -11.28 22.50 -3.26
CA PRO A 7 -12.04 22.48 -4.52
C PRO A 7 -11.34 23.34 -5.57
N ASP A 8 -10.13 22.95 -5.97
CA ASP A 8 -9.37 23.65 -7.00
C ASP A 8 -9.40 22.86 -8.32
N PRO A 9 -10.10 23.35 -9.36
CA PRO A 9 -10.34 22.61 -10.60
C PRO A 9 -9.07 22.31 -11.39
N ILE A 10 -7.99 23.08 -11.18
CA ILE A 10 -6.68 22.82 -11.81
C ILE A 10 -6.01 21.61 -11.15
N LEU A 11 -6.18 21.47 -9.84
CA LEU A 11 -5.57 20.45 -9.00
C LEU A 11 -6.28 19.09 -9.17
N GLU A 12 -7.61 19.11 -9.27
CA GLU A 12 -8.42 17.92 -9.60
C GLU A 12 -8.13 17.38 -11.01
N ARG A 13 -7.83 18.24 -12.01
CA ARG A 13 -7.43 17.80 -13.35
C ARG A 13 -6.05 17.16 -13.41
N LYS A 14 -5.14 17.52 -12.50
CA LYS A 14 -3.81 16.90 -12.37
C LYS A 14 -3.82 15.65 -11.49
N LYS A 15 -4.98 15.26 -10.96
CA LYS A 15 -5.12 14.09 -10.11
C LYS A 15 -4.76 12.85 -10.90
N VAL A 16 -3.62 12.27 -10.56
CA VAL A 16 -3.22 10.97 -11.10
C VAL A 16 -4.08 9.92 -10.41
N LEU A 17 -5.08 9.41 -11.13
CA LEU A 17 -5.87 8.25 -10.71
C LEU A 17 -4.94 7.05 -10.66
N LYS A 18 -4.46 6.71 -9.45
CA LYS A 18 -3.83 5.42 -9.20
C LYS A 18 -4.94 4.38 -9.13
N VAL A 19 -5.17 3.71 -10.26
CA VAL A 19 -6.10 2.57 -10.33
C VAL A 19 -5.52 1.46 -9.47
N TYR A 20 -6.31 0.95 -8.53
CA TYR A 20 -5.93 -0.22 -7.75
C TYR A 20 -6.20 -1.47 -8.60
N ASP A 21 -5.15 -2.23 -8.89
CA ASP A 21 -5.23 -3.46 -9.65
C ASP A 21 -5.26 -4.65 -8.67
N PRO A 22 -6.38 -5.38 -8.51
CA PRO A 22 -6.47 -6.44 -7.51
C PRO A 22 -5.60 -7.67 -7.83
N ASP A 23 -5.23 -7.88 -9.10
CA ASP A 23 -4.34 -8.95 -9.55
C ASP A 23 -2.88 -8.74 -9.10
N GLN A 24 -2.53 -7.54 -8.62
CA GLN A 24 -1.21 -7.26 -8.07
C GLN A 24 -0.88 -8.10 -6.82
N HIS A 25 -1.88 -8.71 -6.18
CA HIS A 25 -1.71 -9.53 -5.00
C HIS A 25 -2.06 -11.00 -5.27
N ASP A 26 -1.03 -11.82 -5.50
CA ASP A 26 -1.15 -13.27 -5.51
C ASP A 26 -1.31 -13.82 -4.09
N TYR A 27 -2.55 -13.74 -3.56
CA TYR A 27 -2.93 -14.40 -2.30
C TYR A 27 -3.33 -15.87 -2.47
N SER A 28 -3.19 -16.42 -3.68
CA SER A 28 -3.55 -17.81 -3.97
C SER A 28 -2.62 -18.84 -3.30
N VAL A 29 -1.41 -18.44 -2.89
CA VAL A 29 -0.36 -19.38 -2.47
C VAL A 29 -0.15 -19.41 -0.94
N ASP A 30 -0.10 -18.24 -0.29
CA ASP A 30 0.04 -18.14 1.17
C ASP A 30 -1.01 -17.14 1.71
N ALA A 31 -1.72 -17.55 2.76
CA ALA A 31 -2.63 -16.64 3.45
C ALA A 31 -1.84 -15.45 4.01
N PRO A 32 -2.24 -14.20 3.71
CA PRO A 32 -1.56 -13.03 4.24
C PRO A 32 -1.67 -12.99 5.76
N GLN A 33 -0.60 -12.60 6.42
CA GLN A 33 -0.54 -12.43 7.88
C GLN A 33 -0.12 -11.01 8.21
N MET A 34 -0.45 -10.57 9.42
CA MET A 34 -0.02 -9.27 9.91
C MET A 34 1.45 -9.38 10.32
N VAL A 35 2.35 -8.80 9.52
CA VAL A 35 3.80 -8.85 9.74
C VAL A 35 4.30 -7.46 10.12
N GLU A 36 5.12 -7.39 11.17
CA GLU A 36 5.84 -6.17 11.54
C GLU A 36 7.07 -5.99 10.63
N ILE A 37 7.10 -4.88 9.90
CA ILE A 37 8.20 -4.53 8.97
C ILE A 37 9.18 -3.57 9.65
N ARG A 38 8.65 -2.63 10.43
CA ARG A 38 9.39 -1.65 11.23
C ARG A 38 8.69 -1.52 12.59
N PRO A 39 9.38 -1.09 13.66
CA PRO A 39 8.76 -0.92 14.97
C PRO A 39 7.55 0.02 14.86
N GLY A 40 6.35 -0.52 15.14
CA GLY A 40 5.09 0.21 15.02
C GLY A 40 4.48 0.29 13.61
N HIS A 41 5.04 -0.42 12.62
CA HIS A 41 4.52 -0.49 11.25
C HIS A 41 4.19 -1.94 10.86
N TYR A 42 2.90 -2.25 10.87
CA TYR A 42 2.34 -3.55 10.53
C TYR A 42 1.74 -3.51 9.13
N VAL A 43 2.08 -4.51 8.32
CA VAL A 43 1.54 -4.66 6.97
C VAL A 43 0.88 -6.02 6.84
N TRP A 44 -0.27 -6.03 6.18
CA TRP A 44 -0.97 -7.24 5.80
C TRP A 44 -0.38 -7.75 4.49
N ALA A 45 0.57 -8.68 4.58
CA ALA A 45 1.37 -9.12 3.44
C ALA A 45 1.64 -10.62 3.52
N ASN A 46 1.92 -11.25 2.37
CA ASN A 46 2.46 -12.60 2.36
C ASN A 46 3.94 -12.59 2.82
N LYS A 47 4.52 -13.78 3.03
CA LYS A 47 5.93 -13.89 3.48
C LYS A 47 6.93 -13.29 2.48
N ALA A 48 6.69 -13.46 1.18
CA ALA A 48 7.58 -12.98 0.13
C ALA A 48 7.56 -11.44 -0.01
N GLU A 49 6.37 -10.84 0.06
CA GLU A 49 6.14 -9.40 0.06
C GLU A 49 6.73 -8.76 1.33
N ALA A 50 6.49 -9.36 2.50
CA ALA A 50 7.05 -8.86 3.75
C ALA A 50 8.59 -8.87 3.72
N GLU A 51 9.22 -9.89 3.13
CA GLU A 51 10.66 -9.93 2.96
C GLU A 51 11.17 -8.88 1.96
N LYS A 52 10.45 -8.68 0.84
CA LYS A 52 10.75 -7.64 -0.13
C LYS A 52 10.70 -6.25 0.51
N TYR A 53 9.64 -5.95 1.26
CA TYR A 53 9.51 -4.68 1.99
C TYR A 53 10.61 -4.51 3.04
N LYS A 54 10.98 -5.56 3.79
CA LYS A 54 12.12 -5.49 4.72
C LYS A 54 13.44 -5.17 4.02
N ARG A 55 13.63 -5.61 2.77
CA ARG A 55 14.83 -5.29 1.97
C ARG A 55 14.79 -3.86 1.41
N GLU A 56 13.64 -3.41 0.91
CA GLU A 56 13.48 -2.06 0.34
C GLU A 56 13.53 -0.95 1.40
N PHE A 57 13.12 -1.24 2.64
CA PHE A 57 13.12 -0.27 3.75
C PHE A 57 14.37 -0.33 4.64
N LYS A 58 15.46 -0.98 4.19
CA LYS A 58 16.77 -0.97 4.86
C LYS A 58 17.53 0.31 4.55
#